data_AF-A0A7C3T7L3-F1
#
_entry.id   AF-A0A7C3T7L3-F1
#
_cell.length_a   1.000
_cell.length_b   1.000
_cell.length_c   1.000
_cell.angle_alpha   90.00
_cell.angle_beta   90.00
_cell.angle_gamma   90.00
#
_symmetry.space_group_name_H-M   'P 1'
#
loop_
_entity.id
_entity.type
_entity.pdbx_description
1 polymer ?
#
loop_
_entity_poly.entity_id
_entity_poly.type
_entity_poly.pdbx_seq_one_letter_code
_entity_poly.pdbx_strand_id
1 'polypeptide(L)'
;MRKGLVVVFLLGLMSQARAQVLLGTFDSSNENWRYVTLSVPFTSVPTVSSTAAANFLGSYGIPPGSIGWDSTEPGGYQYWATPVAWSGSKLSYYGYTVTWNYWYYTPGSWNNAWGDIAIRTTSGTWLVADVTPTAPTMAPNATDNTVWNTLSVRLDPSGNWRVGSVSGSLATAAQIQNALANFDYLVIRAEVRTETVELMRMDNFRVVPEAGTFASMGAFLSTGLAWVWRRRQLLRREFCLRVTR
;
A
#
# COMPACT_ATOMS: atom_id res chain seq x y z
N MET A 1 2.01 49.18 42.02
CA MET A 1 2.75 48.65 40.85
C MET A 1 2.53 47.14 40.77
N ARG A 2 1.63 46.66 39.90
CA ARG A 2 1.32 45.23 39.74
C ARG A 2 2.18 44.66 38.61
N LYS A 3 3.06 43.72 38.93
CA LYS A 3 3.87 42.97 37.96
C LYS A 3 2.98 41.92 37.29
N GLY A 4 2.72 42.10 36.00
CA GLY A 4 2.01 41.12 35.17
C GLY A 4 2.94 39.97 34.81
N LEU A 5 2.59 38.76 35.23
CA LEU A 5 3.21 37.52 34.83
C LEU A 5 2.72 37.15 33.42
N VAL A 6 3.56 37.34 32.41
CA VAL A 6 3.29 36.86 31.04
C VAL A 6 3.70 35.39 30.98
N VAL A 7 2.71 34.50 30.98
CA VAL A 7 2.91 33.08 30.69
C VAL A 7 2.97 32.92 29.17
N VAL A 8 4.17 32.71 28.64
CA VAL A 8 4.39 32.38 27.23
C VAL A 8 4.05 30.90 27.04
N PHE A 9 2.92 30.62 26.36
CA PHE A 9 2.58 29.29 25.87
C PHE A 9 3.52 28.95 24.69
N LEU A 10 4.56 28.16 24.95
CA LEU A 10 5.28 27.46 23.88
C LEU A 10 4.35 26.38 23.29
N LEU A 11 3.67 26.70 22.18
CA LEU A 11 3.11 25.68 21.29
C LEU A 11 4.28 24.98 20.60
N GLY A 12 4.68 23.84 21.13
CA GLY A 12 5.52 22.88 20.43
C GLY A 12 4.79 22.42 19.17
N LEU A 13 5.13 22.99 18.03
CA LEU A 13 4.84 22.45 16.71
C LEU A 13 5.60 21.12 16.59
N MET A 14 5.02 20.03 17.10
CA MET A 14 5.44 18.71 16.70
C MET A 14 5.10 18.59 15.22
N SER A 15 6.12 18.72 14.36
CA SER A 15 6.04 18.33 12.96
C SER A 15 5.78 16.83 12.94
N GLN A 16 4.50 16.44 12.90
CA GLN A 16 4.17 15.08 12.51
C GLN A 16 4.58 14.94 11.05
N ALA A 17 5.78 14.40 10.83
CA ALA A 17 6.18 13.89 9.54
C ALA A 17 5.17 12.81 9.18
N ARG A 18 4.14 13.19 8.43
CA ARG A 18 3.21 12.23 7.86
C ARG A 18 4.01 11.40 6.86
N ALA A 19 3.85 10.09 6.93
CA ALA A 19 4.32 9.24 5.85
C ALA A 19 3.73 9.77 4.54
N GLN A 20 4.59 10.06 3.56
CA GLN A 20 4.13 10.35 2.21
C GLN A 20 3.24 9.18 1.76
N VAL A 21 2.18 9.40 0.98
CA VAL A 21 1.44 8.25 0.48
C VAL A 21 2.26 7.63 -0.66
N LEU A 22 2.62 6.34 -0.55
CA LEU A 22 3.18 5.60 -1.68
C LEU A 22 2.01 5.24 -2.59
N LEU A 23 2.10 5.63 -3.85
CA LEU A 23 1.03 5.52 -4.83
C LEU A 23 1.60 5.03 -6.16
N GLY A 24 0.90 4.11 -6.81
CA GLY A 24 1.05 3.76 -8.21
C GLY A 24 -0.30 3.87 -8.90
N THR A 25 -0.59 5.00 -9.55
CA THR A 25 -1.87 5.23 -10.24
C THR A 25 -1.79 4.93 -11.73
N PHE A 26 -0.59 4.99 -12.30
CA PHE A 26 -0.32 4.69 -13.70
C PHE A 26 -1.14 5.54 -14.66
N ASP A 27 -1.46 6.79 -14.32
CA ASP A 27 -2.34 7.62 -15.16
C ASP A 27 -1.71 7.99 -16.52
N SER A 28 -0.39 7.94 -16.62
CA SER A 28 0.34 8.38 -17.83
C SER A 28 1.65 7.65 -18.12
N SER A 29 2.08 6.73 -17.24
CA SER A 29 3.34 5.99 -17.40
C SER A 29 3.35 4.74 -16.52
N ASN A 30 4.42 3.96 -16.59
CA ASN A 30 4.69 2.86 -15.67
C ASN A 30 5.26 3.32 -14.32
N GLU A 31 5.50 4.63 -14.13
CA GLU A 31 6.06 5.25 -12.93
C GLU A 31 7.38 4.63 -12.44
N ASN A 32 8.19 4.09 -13.36
CA ASN A 32 9.42 3.33 -13.08
C ASN A 32 9.22 2.03 -12.29
N TRP A 33 8.01 1.47 -12.29
CA TRP A 33 7.81 0.09 -11.88
C TRP A 33 8.52 -0.84 -12.86
N ARG A 34 8.94 -1.99 -12.33
CA ARG A 34 9.76 -2.96 -13.07
C ARG A 34 9.22 -4.36 -12.89
N TYR A 35 9.43 -5.21 -13.88
CA TYR A 35 9.40 -6.65 -13.68
C TYR A 35 10.66 -7.11 -12.96
N VAL A 36 10.48 -8.10 -12.09
CA VAL A 36 11.53 -8.87 -11.46
C VAL A 36 11.20 -10.33 -11.68
N THR A 37 12.12 -11.06 -12.30
CA THR A 37 12.03 -12.51 -12.43
C THR A 37 12.73 -13.16 -11.25
N LEU A 38 12.02 -14.01 -10.52
CA LEU A 38 12.54 -14.75 -9.39
C LEU A 38 12.86 -16.20 -9.79
N SER A 39 13.83 -16.81 -9.09
CA SER A 39 14.18 -18.22 -9.31
C SER A 39 13.08 -19.20 -8.87
N VAL A 40 12.22 -18.78 -7.94
CA VAL A 40 11.06 -19.53 -7.42
C VAL A 40 9.97 -18.54 -6.99
N PRO A 41 8.69 -18.95 -6.96
CA PRO A 41 7.57 -18.06 -6.61
C PRO A 41 7.31 -18.06 -5.09
N PHE A 42 8.38 -17.89 -4.31
CA PHE A 42 8.37 -17.94 -2.83
C PHE A 42 7.94 -19.28 -2.20
N THR A 43 8.05 -20.40 -2.90
CA THR A 43 7.99 -21.75 -2.28
C THR A 43 9.23 -22.06 -1.43
N SER A 44 10.33 -21.36 -1.71
CA SER A 44 11.55 -21.24 -0.90
C SER A 44 12.11 -19.82 -1.07
N VAL A 45 13.23 -19.50 -0.41
CA VAL A 45 13.86 -18.17 -0.51
C VAL A 45 14.32 -17.93 -1.94
N PRO A 46 13.80 -16.91 -2.67
CA PRO A 46 14.17 -16.70 -4.05
C PRO A 46 15.43 -15.87 -4.21
N THR A 47 16.05 -16.03 -5.38
CA THR A 47 17.04 -15.10 -5.92
C THR A 47 16.43 -14.32 -7.08
N VAL A 48 16.96 -13.12 -7.34
CA VAL A 48 16.55 -12.32 -8.51
C VAL A 48 17.39 -12.75 -9.71
N SER A 49 16.72 -13.21 -10.76
CA SER A 49 17.36 -13.67 -12.00
C SER A 49 17.53 -12.54 -13.02
N SER A 50 16.54 -11.64 -13.12
CA SER A 50 16.57 -10.52 -14.05
C SER A 50 15.59 -9.42 -13.63
N THR A 51 15.73 -8.25 -14.26
CA THR A 51 14.79 -7.12 -14.11
C THR A 51 14.56 -6.43 -15.44
N ALA A 52 13.35 -5.94 -15.70
CA ALA A 52 13.00 -5.17 -16.89
C ALA A 52 11.99 -4.08 -16.55
N ALA A 53 11.82 -3.05 -17.37
CA ALA A 53 10.77 -2.04 -17.13
C ALA A 53 9.37 -2.67 -17.27
N ALA A 54 8.43 -2.28 -16.42
CA ALA A 54 7.04 -2.70 -16.57
C ALA A 54 6.40 -2.01 -17.79
N ASN A 55 5.55 -2.70 -18.55
CA ASN A 55 4.87 -2.03 -19.66
C ASN A 55 3.72 -1.19 -19.13
N PHE A 56 3.56 0.00 -19.69
CA PHE A 56 2.41 0.85 -19.44
C PHE A 56 1.29 0.50 -20.42
N LEU A 57 0.08 0.31 -19.89
CA LEU A 57 -1.11 -0.09 -20.64
C LEU A 57 -2.21 0.97 -20.50
N GLY A 58 -2.12 2.04 -21.30
CA GLY A 58 -2.98 3.23 -21.14
C GLY A 58 -4.47 3.04 -21.42
N SER A 59 -4.88 1.95 -22.08
CA SER A 59 -6.30 1.65 -22.35
C SER A 59 -6.95 0.73 -21.31
N TYR A 60 -6.18 0.21 -20.36
CA TYR A 60 -6.63 -0.73 -19.32
C TYR A 60 -6.45 -0.12 -17.94
N GLY A 61 -7.23 -0.56 -16.94
CA GLY A 61 -7.24 0.05 -15.60
C GLY A 61 -8.62 0.58 -15.22
N ILE A 62 -8.74 1.06 -13.98
CA ILE A 62 -9.94 1.70 -13.42
C ILE A 62 -9.58 2.92 -12.54
N PRO A 63 -9.45 4.14 -13.09
CA PRO A 63 -9.64 4.56 -14.50
C PRO A 63 -8.52 4.07 -15.44
N PRO A 64 -8.63 4.27 -16.78
CA PRO A 64 -7.59 3.84 -17.71
C PRO A 64 -6.19 4.35 -17.34
N GLY A 65 -5.23 3.42 -17.36
CA GLY A 65 -3.91 3.54 -16.77
C GLY A 65 -3.61 2.28 -15.94
N SER A 66 -2.66 1.45 -16.38
CA SER A 66 -2.21 0.28 -15.60
C SER A 66 -0.84 -0.20 -16.07
N ILE A 67 -0.24 -1.11 -15.31
CA ILE A 67 0.93 -1.87 -15.76
C ILE A 67 0.58 -3.34 -15.95
N GLY A 68 1.26 -4.01 -16.88
CA GLY A 68 0.95 -5.40 -17.22
C GLY A 68 1.54 -5.77 -18.58
N TRP A 69 1.14 -6.90 -19.14
CA TRP A 69 1.50 -7.26 -20.51
C TRP A 69 0.27 -7.73 -21.29
N ASP A 70 0.35 -7.57 -22.61
CA ASP A 70 -0.67 -7.89 -23.61
C ASP A 70 -0.23 -9.04 -24.55
N SER A 71 0.97 -9.59 -24.34
CA SER A 71 1.62 -10.59 -25.19
C SER A 71 2.30 -11.70 -24.39
N THR A 72 3.00 -12.61 -25.09
CA THR A 72 3.65 -13.79 -24.51
C THR A 72 4.52 -13.41 -23.31
N GLU A 73 4.33 -14.15 -22.23
CA GLU A 73 5.00 -13.99 -20.95
C GLU A 73 6.54 -13.91 -21.12
N PRO A 74 7.25 -13.02 -20.38
CA PRO A 74 8.71 -12.94 -20.39
C PRO A 74 9.42 -14.24 -19.98
N GLY A 75 8.70 -15.17 -19.37
CA GLY A 75 9.16 -16.48 -18.93
C GLY A 75 9.71 -16.48 -17.50
N GLY A 76 9.22 -17.41 -16.68
CA GLY A 76 9.68 -17.65 -15.32
C GLY A 76 9.10 -16.67 -14.31
N TYR A 77 9.10 -17.02 -13.03
CA TYR A 77 8.28 -16.38 -11.98
C TYR A 77 8.36 -14.84 -11.92
N GLN A 78 7.42 -14.16 -12.59
CA GLN A 78 7.40 -12.71 -12.71
C GLN A 78 6.67 -12.02 -11.56
N TYR A 79 7.23 -10.88 -11.16
CA TYR A 79 6.64 -9.97 -10.19
C TYR A 79 6.82 -8.50 -10.62
N TRP A 80 5.84 -7.64 -10.34
CA TRP A 80 6.03 -6.19 -10.39
C TRP A 80 6.71 -5.72 -9.12
N ALA A 81 7.83 -5.03 -9.25
CA ALA A 81 8.52 -4.41 -8.12
C ALA A 81 8.33 -2.90 -8.10
N THR A 82 8.18 -2.38 -6.89
CA THR A 82 8.11 -0.94 -6.63
C THR A 82 9.36 -0.21 -7.17
N PRO A 83 9.24 1.08 -7.55
CA PRO A 83 10.38 1.87 -8.01
C PRO A 83 11.53 1.93 -7.01
N VAL A 84 12.79 1.99 -7.49
CA VAL A 84 13.98 2.07 -6.62
C VAL A 84 13.99 3.34 -5.76
N ALA A 85 13.35 4.41 -6.24
CA ALA A 85 13.17 5.66 -5.49
C ALA A 85 12.35 5.47 -4.19
N TRP A 86 11.65 4.34 -4.04
CA TRP A 86 10.91 4.01 -2.82
C TRP A 86 11.74 3.24 -1.81
N SER A 87 13.01 2.96 -2.07
CA SER A 87 13.93 2.37 -1.09
C SER A 87 14.12 3.28 0.14
N GLY A 88 14.76 2.73 1.19
CA GLY A 88 14.99 3.41 2.46
C GLY A 88 13.83 3.26 3.42
N SER A 89 14.02 3.72 4.66
CA SER A 89 13.09 3.43 5.77
C SER A 89 11.62 3.78 5.46
N LYS A 90 10.76 2.78 5.64
CA LYS A 90 9.30 2.81 5.61
C LYS A 90 8.72 2.38 6.95
N LEU A 91 9.47 2.53 8.04
CA LEU A 91 9.02 2.13 9.38
C LEU A 91 7.71 2.84 9.79
N SER A 92 7.49 4.07 9.32
CA SER A 92 6.26 4.83 9.56
C SER A 92 4.98 4.20 8.97
N TYR A 93 5.11 3.24 8.05
CA TYR A 93 3.99 2.51 7.45
C TYR A 93 3.67 1.22 8.23
N TYR A 94 4.35 0.93 9.33
CA TYR A 94 3.97 -0.19 10.18
C TYR A 94 2.51 -0.03 10.63
N GLY A 95 1.71 -1.08 10.44
CA GLY A 95 0.27 -1.08 10.68
C GLY A 95 -0.59 -0.45 9.58
N TYR A 96 0.00 0.03 8.47
CA TYR A 96 -0.76 0.52 7.32
C TYR A 96 -1.22 -0.66 6.45
N THR A 97 -2.13 -0.40 5.52
CA THR A 97 -2.60 -1.39 4.55
C THR A 97 -2.02 -1.08 3.18
N VAL A 98 -1.38 -2.08 2.56
CA VAL A 98 -1.07 -2.06 1.13
C VAL A 98 -2.31 -2.55 0.39
N THR A 99 -2.76 -1.80 -0.61
CA THR A 99 -3.89 -2.20 -1.47
C THR A 99 -3.55 -1.97 -2.93
N TRP A 100 -4.01 -2.84 -3.82
CA TRP A 100 -3.89 -2.66 -5.27
C TRP A 100 -5.07 -3.32 -5.98
N ASN A 101 -5.33 -2.88 -7.19
CA ASN A 101 -6.28 -3.50 -8.08
C ASN A 101 -5.54 -4.48 -8.99
N TYR A 102 -6.13 -5.65 -9.17
CA TYR A 102 -5.54 -6.78 -9.87
C TYR A 102 -6.52 -7.31 -10.90
N TRP A 103 -6.06 -7.42 -12.13
CA TRP A 103 -6.80 -8.02 -13.22
C TRP A 103 -6.00 -9.17 -13.80
N TYR A 104 -6.71 -10.24 -14.16
CA TYR A 104 -6.06 -11.33 -14.87
C TYR A 104 -6.98 -12.13 -15.78
N TYR A 105 -6.34 -12.74 -16.77
CA TYR A 105 -6.92 -13.73 -17.65
C TYR A 105 -5.91 -14.85 -17.93
N THR A 106 -6.30 -16.09 -17.66
CA THR A 106 -5.51 -17.29 -17.99
C THR A 106 -6.46 -18.45 -18.28
N PRO A 107 -6.29 -19.23 -19.35
CA PRO A 107 -7.17 -20.36 -19.66
C PRO A 107 -6.99 -21.57 -18.72
N GLY A 108 -6.22 -21.46 -17.63
CA GLY A 108 -6.06 -22.52 -16.64
C GLY A 108 -6.13 -22.07 -15.19
N SER A 109 -5.70 -22.94 -14.28
CA SER A 109 -5.92 -22.76 -12.84
C SER A 109 -4.90 -21.83 -12.18
N TRP A 110 -5.39 -20.97 -11.29
CA TRP A 110 -4.58 -20.19 -10.35
C TRP A 110 -3.73 -21.09 -9.46
N ASN A 111 -2.42 -20.82 -9.33
CA ASN A 111 -1.59 -21.51 -8.35
C ASN A 111 -1.69 -20.81 -6.99
N ASN A 112 -2.28 -21.48 -6.00
CA ASN A 112 -2.49 -20.97 -4.65
C ASN A 112 -1.33 -21.27 -3.69
N ALA A 113 -0.20 -21.81 -4.17
CA ALA A 113 0.96 -22.12 -3.34
C ALA A 113 2.09 -21.09 -3.47
N TRP A 114 1.85 -19.97 -4.13
CA TRP A 114 2.86 -18.95 -4.45
C TRP A 114 2.67 -17.71 -3.59
N GLY A 115 3.76 -17.00 -3.32
CA GLY A 115 3.67 -15.70 -2.64
C GLY A 115 3.08 -14.64 -3.57
N ASP A 116 2.08 -13.90 -3.09
CA ASP A 116 1.43 -12.85 -3.86
C ASP A 116 2.12 -11.50 -3.71
N ILE A 117 2.69 -11.24 -2.53
CA ILE A 117 3.39 -10.00 -2.22
C ILE A 117 4.57 -10.29 -1.30
N ALA A 118 5.70 -9.62 -1.53
CA ALA A 118 6.86 -9.77 -0.66
C ALA A 118 7.64 -8.47 -0.50
N ILE A 119 8.20 -8.26 0.69
CA ILE A 119 9.11 -7.16 1.00
C ILE A 119 10.53 -7.71 0.98
N ARG A 120 11.41 -7.08 0.21
CA ARG A 120 12.86 -7.30 0.27
C ARG A 120 13.50 -6.25 1.17
N THR A 121 14.40 -6.69 2.03
CA THR A 121 15.28 -5.79 2.80
C THR A 121 16.58 -5.53 2.04
N THR A 122 17.28 -4.45 2.40
CA THR A 122 18.62 -4.13 1.89
C THR A 122 19.67 -5.20 2.22
N SER A 123 19.43 -6.02 3.25
CA SER A 123 20.23 -7.21 3.59
C SER A 123 19.88 -8.46 2.77
N GLY A 124 18.89 -8.38 1.87
CA GLY A 124 18.45 -9.48 1.02
C GLY A 124 17.45 -10.44 1.67
N THR A 125 16.92 -10.12 2.85
CA THR A 125 15.87 -10.91 3.51
C THR A 125 14.52 -10.66 2.85
N TRP A 126 13.69 -11.70 2.77
CA TRP A 126 12.32 -11.62 2.26
C TRP A 126 11.30 -11.84 3.38
N LEU A 127 10.28 -10.98 3.43
CA LEU A 127 9.01 -11.29 4.09
C LEU A 127 7.94 -11.45 3.03
N VAL A 128 7.18 -12.53 3.07
CA VAL A 128 6.21 -12.91 2.03
C VAL A 128 4.83 -13.01 2.64
N ALA A 129 3.81 -12.54 1.95
CA ALA A 129 2.42 -12.81 2.27
C ALA A 129 1.70 -13.43 1.07
N ASP A 130 0.84 -14.39 1.36
CA ASP A 130 -0.16 -14.95 0.46
C ASP A 130 -1.50 -14.31 0.84
N VAL A 131 -2.03 -13.49 -0.07
CA VAL A 131 -3.26 -12.71 0.15
C VAL A 131 -4.45 -13.32 -0.55
N THR A 132 -4.21 -14.25 -1.48
CA THR A 132 -5.21 -14.93 -2.30
C THR A 132 -5.02 -16.45 -2.22
N PRO A 133 -5.26 -17.05 -1.04
CA PRO A 133 -5.26 -18.51 -0.92
C PRO A 133 -6.35 -19.16 -1.78
N THR A 134 -7.34 -18.36 -2.21
CA THR A 134 -8.31 -18.67 -3.26
C THR A 134 -8.12 -17.70 -4.43
N ALA A 135 -8.23 -18.22 -5.65
CA ALA A 135 -8.14 -17.44 -6.87
C ALA A 135 -9.10 -16.24 -6.85
N PRO A 136 -8.64 -15.02 -7.20
CA PRO A 136 -9.54 -13.90 -7.47
C PRO A 136 -10.46 -14.19 -8.67
N THR A 137 -11.48 -13.37 -8.88
CA THR A 137 -12.37 -13.51 -10.04
C THR A 137 -11.57 -13.24 -11.31
N MET A 138 -11.50 -14.23 -12.20
CA MET A 138 -10.84 -14.10 -13.50
C MET A 138 -11.69 -13.27 -14.46
N ALA A 139 -11.05 -12.52 -15.35
CA ALA A 139 -11.75 -11.86 -16.45
C ALA A 139 -12.34 -12.89 -17.43
N PRO A 140 -13.50 -12.62 -18.06
CA PRO A 140 -14.11 -13.57 -18.99
C PRO A 140 -13.30 -13.83 -20.26
N ASN A 141 -12.52 -12.84 -20.72
CA ASN A 141 -11.64 -12.94 -21.88
C ASN A 141 -10.47 -11.95 -21.79
N ALA A 142 -9.46 -12.15 -22.63
CA ALA A 142 -8.22 -11.35 -22.68
C ALA A 142 -8.43 -9.83 -22.87
N THR A 143 -9.52 -9.45 -23.53
CA THR A 143 -9.85 -8.06 -23.89
C THR A 143 -10.79 -7.40 -22.90
N ASP A 144 -11.38 -8.16 -21.97
CA ASP A 144 -12.26 -7.61 -20.96
C ASP A 144 -11.47 -6.75 -19.97
N ASN A 145 -11.99 -5.57 -19.64
CA ASN A 145 -11.39 -4.66 -18.66
C ASN A 145 -12.38 -4.37 -17.50
N THR A 146 -13.38 -5.23 -17.30
CA THR A 146 -14.48 -4.96 -16.36
C THR A 146 -14.32 -5.68 -15.03
N VAL A 147 -13.56 -6.78 -14.99
CA VAL A 147 -13.35 -7.58 -13.77
C VAL A 147 -12.00 -7.26 -13.11
N TRP A 148 -12.01 -6.29 -12.19
CA TRP A 148 -10.86 -5.96 -11.35
C TRP A 148 -11.10 -6.38 -9.90
N ASN A 149 -10.09 -7.00 -9.30
CA ASN A 149 -10.12 -7.46 -7.91
C ASN A 149 -9.30 -6.51 -7.05
N THR A 150 -9.85 -6.05 -5.93
CA THR A 150 -9.08 -5.27 -4.96
C THR A 150 -8.44 -6.22 -3.96
N LEU A 151 -7.12 -6.27 -3.94
CA LEU A 151 -6.34 -7.07 -2.98
C LEU A 151 -5.73 -6.17 -1.93
N SER A 152 -5.49 -6.72 -0.73
CA SER A 152 -4.90 -5.95 0.37
C SER A 152 -4.17 -6.81 1.39
N VAL A 153 -3.16 -6.22 2.04
CA VAL A 153 -2.45 -6.81 3.18
C VAL A 153 -2.04 -5.74 4.18
N ARG A 154 -2.09 -6.06 5.48
CA ARG A 154 -1.62 -5.16 6.54
C ARG A 154 -0.11 -5.32 6.75
N LEU A 155 0.59 -4.21 6.96
CA LEU A 155 2.02 -4.15 7.28
C LEU A 155 2.27 -4.35 8.79
N ASP A 156 1.71 -5.43 9.32
CA ASP A 156 1.84 -5.89 10.72
C ASP A 156 1.55 -7.41 10.77
N PRO A 157 1.67 -8.09 11.93
CA PRO A 157 1.48 -9.54 12.00
C PRO A 157 0.11 -10.05 11.52
N SER A 158 -0.93 -9.21 11.47
CA SER A 158 -2.25 -9.61 10.95
C SER A 158 -2.27 -9.80 9.43
N GLY A 159 -1.26 -9.31 8.72
CA GLY A 159 -1.06 -9.57 7.29
C GLY A 159 -0.54 -10.97 6.96
N ASN A 160 -0.36 -11.84 7.97
CA ASN A 160 0.15 -13.22 7.81
C ASN A 160 1.51 -13.30 7.10
N TRP A 161 2.36 -12.29 7.27
CA TRP A 161 3.72 -12.29 6.75
C TRP A 161 4.52 -13.47 7.26
N ARG A 162 5.31 -14.09 6.40
CA ARG A 162 6.20 -15.21 6.70
C ARG A 162 7.62 -14.91 6.24
N VAL A 163 8.58 -15.48 6.93
CA VAL A 163 10.01 -15.26 6.65
C VAL A 163 10.46 -16.17 5.51
N GLY A 164 10.99 -15.57 4.44
CA GLY A 164 11.64 -16.25 3.33
C GLY A 164 10.70 -16.90 2.29
N SER A 165 9.65 -17.59 2.74
CA SER A 165 8.70 -18.32 1.88
C SER A 165 7.30 -18.35 2.47
N VAL A 166 6.30 -18.74 1.66
CA VAL A 166 4.91 -18.95 2.11
C VAL A 166 4.74 -20.09 3.12
N SER A 167 5.73 -20.99 3.22
CA SER A 167 5.80 -22.06 4.21
C SER A 167 6.68 -21.72 5.42
N GLY A 168 7.33 -20.55 5.42
CA GLY A 168 8.22 -20.11 6.49
C GLY A 168 7.49 -19.78 7.79
N SER A 169 8.25 -19.53 8.85
CA SER A 169 7.69 -19.08 10.14
C SER A 169 6.96 -17.75 9.98
N LEU A 170 5.86 -17.56 10.72
CA LEU A 170 5.20 -16.26 10.83
C LEU A 170 6.21 -15.19 11.28
N ALA A 171 6.21 -14.06 10.61
CA ALA A 171 7.05 -12.93 10.94
C ALA A 171 6.52 -12.24 12.20
N THR A 172 7.41 -12.00 13.15
CA THR A 172 7.12 -11.20 14.34
C THR A 172 6.96 -9.72 13.98
N ALA A 173 6.30 -8.96 14.86
CA ALA A 173 6.20 -7.51 14.74
C ALA A 173 7.58 -6.84 14.55
N ALA A 174 8.59 -7.28 15.33
CA ALA A 174 9.95 -6.77 15.23
C ALA A 174 10.60 -7.06 13.86
N GLN A 175 10.35 -8.24 13.28
CA GLN A 175 10.86 -8.58 11.94
C GLN A 175 10.20 -7.74 10.85
N ILE A 176 8.89 -7.49 10.95
CA ILE A 176 8.17 -6.63 10.00
C ILE A 176 8.67 -5.17 10.12
N GLN A 177 8.80 -4.65 11.34
CA GLN A 177 9.36 -3.32 11.58
C GLN A 177 10.80 -3.21 11.05
N ASN A 178 11.63 -4.23 11.26
CA ASN A 178 13.00 -4.27 10.73
C ASN A 178 13.00 -4.27 9.19
N ALA A 179 12.11 -5.04 8.56
CA ALA A 179 11.99 -5.08 7.11
C ALA A 179 11.56 -3.73 6.53
N LEU A 180 10.63 -3.04 7.20
CA LEU A 180 10.22 -1.70 6.83
C LEU A 180 11.32 -0.66 7.09
N ALA A 181 12.07 -0.76 8.20
CA ALA A 181 13.19 0.14 8.49
C ALA A 181 14.32 0.01 7.46
N ASN A 182 14.52 -1.20 6.93
CA ASN A 182 15.54 -1.55 5.95
C ASN A 182 14.95 -1.91 4.58
N PHE A 183 13.86 -1.24 4.21
CA PHE A 183 13.11 -1.51 2.98
C PHE A 183 13.97 -1.22 1.74
N ASP A 184 14.09 -2.21 0.85
CA ASP A 184 14.70 -2.05 -0.48
C ASP A 184 13.59 -1.83 -1.53
N TYR A 185 12.77 -2.86 -1.75
CA TYR A 185 11.58 -2.78 -2.58
C TYR A 185 10.56 -3.85 -2.18
N LEU A 186 9.33 -3.69 -2.66
CA LEU A 186 8.28 -4.69 -2.55
C LEU A 186 7.96 -5.24 -3.93
N VAL A 187 7.54 -6.50 -3.98
CA VAL A 187 7.11 -7.17 -5.21
C VAL A 187 5.66 -7.63 -5.07
N ILE A 188 4.90 -7.57 -6.17
CA ILE A 188 3.54 -8.11 -6.33
C ILE A 188 3.56 -9.10 -7.47
N ARG A 189 2.94 -10.25 -7.27
CA ARG A 189 2.88 -11.36 -8.22
C ARG A 189 2.30 -10.92 -9.55
N ALA A 190 3.07 -11.11 -10.61
CA ALA A 190 2.69 -10.79 -11.97
C ALA A 190 2.45 -12.04 -12.83
N GLU A 191 2.63 -13.25 -12.29
CA GLU A 191 2.41 -14.52 -12.97
C GLU A 191 1.71 -15.50 -12.02
N VAL A 192 0.72 -16.24 -12.50
CA VAL A 192 -0.15 -17.04 -11.64
C VAL A 192 -0.03 -18.54 -11.84
N ARG A 193 0.59 -18.98 -12.93
CA ARG A 193 1.00 -20.37 -13.15
C ARG A 193 2.11 -20.37 -14.21
N THR A 194 2.54 -21.55 -14.64
CA THR A 194 3.65 -21.69 -15.60
C THR A 194 3.12 -22.19 -16.95
N GLU A 195 2.35 -21.40 -17.71
CA GLU A 195 1.81 -21.84 -19.03
C GLU A 195 1.55 -20.68 -20.04
N THR A 196 1.26 -21.04 -21.29
CA THR A 196 1.51 -20.27 -22.53
C THR A 196 0.75 -18.94 -22.73
N VAL A 197 -0.34 -18.68 -22.01
CA VAL A 197 -1.10 -17.42 -22.13
C VAL A 197 -1.58 -16.98 -20.76
N GLU A 198 -0.89 -16.01 -20.20
CA GLU A 198 -1.29 -15.31 -19.00
C GLU A 198 -1.29 -13.83 -19.32
N LEU A 199 -2.38 -13.14 -19.04
CA LEU A 199 -2.42 -11.69 -19.09
C LEU A 199 -2.68 -11.20 -17.68
N MET A 200 -1.80 -10.35 -17.19
CA MET A 200 -1.82 -9.87 -15.82
C MET A 200 -1.69 -8.36 -15.84
N ARG A 201 -2.47 -7.67 -15.01
CA ARG A 201 -2.41 -6.22 -14.89
C ARG A 201 -2.57 -5.79 -13.44
N MET A 202 -1.87 -4.72 -13.08
CA MET A 202 -1.97 -4.08 -11.78
C MET A 202 -2.26 -2.59 -11.96
N ASP A 203 -3.11 -2.08 -11.09
CA ASP A 203 -3.50 -0.68 -11.07
C ASP A 203 -3.74 -0.20 -9.63
N ASN A 204 -3.78 1.11 -9.39
CA ASN A 204 -4.21 1.75 -8.14
C ASN A 204 -3.47 1.25 -6.88
N PHE A 205 -2.17 0.96 -6.99
CA PHE A 205 -1.34 0.58 -5.86
C PHE A 205 -1.29 1.74 -4.85
N ARG A 206 -1.47 1.45 -3.58
CA ARG A 206 -1.33 2.44 -2.51
C ARG A 206 -1.01 1.82 -1.17
N VAL A 207 -0.30 2.58 -0.34
CA VAL A 207 -0.12 2.27 1.09
C VAL A 207 -0.86 3.32 1.90
N VAL A 208 -1.93 2.91 2.58
CA VAL A 208 -2.86 3.81 3.28
C VAL A 208 -2.91 3.52 4.78
N PRO A 209 -3.02 4.54 5.64
CA PRO A 209 -3.27 4.34 7.05
C PRO A 209 -4.63 3.66 7.26
N GLU A 210 -4.80 3.00 8.40
CA GLU A 210 -6.05 2.35 8.75
C GLU A 210 -7.24 3.33 8.68
N ALA A 211 -8.40 2.86 8.21
CA ALA A 211 -9.61 3.68 8.06
C ALA A 211 -10.01 4.42 9.36
N GLY A 212 -9.67 3.89 10.54
CA GLY A 212 -9.90 4.53 11.84
C GLY A 212 -9.09 5.81 12.10
N THR A 213 -7.98 6.02 11.39
CA THR A 213 -7.15 7.24 11.51
C THR A 213 -7.83 8.46 10.89
N PHE A 214 -8.63 8.28 9.82
CA PHE A 214 -9.40 9.37 9.23
C PHE A 214 -10.65 9.73 10.05
N ALA A 215 -11.32 8.73 10.64
CA ALA A 215 -12.50 8.95 11.49
C ALA A 215 -12.16 9.78 12.75
N SER A 216 -11.00 9.52 13.36
CA SER A 216 -10.52 10.27 14.53
C SER A 216 -10.14 11.72 14.16
N MET A 217 -9.48 11.94 13.02
CA MET A 217 -9.19 13.30 12.54
C MET A 217 -10.46 14.13 12.24
N GLY A 218 -11.52 13.50 11.71
CA GLY A 218 -12.83 14.14 11.54
C GLY A 218 -13.51 14.51 12.87
N ALA A 219 -13.37 13.66 13.89
CA ALA A 219 -13.94 13.90 15.22
C ALA A 219 -13.23 15.03 16.00
N PHE A 220 -11.93 15.24 15.80
CA PHE A 220 -11.19 16.35 16.41
C PHE A 220 -11.55 17.71 15.79
N LEU A 221 -11.84 17.76 14.48
CA LEU A 221 -12.27 19.00 13.82
C LEU A 221 -13.69 19.41 14.21
N SER A 222 -14.61 18.45 14.35
CA SER A 222 -16.01 18.72 14.72
C SER A 222 -16.16 19.17 16.18
N THR A 223 -15.40 18.58 17.11
CA THR A 223 -15.39 18.98 18.52
C THR A 223 -14.72 20.35 18.75
N GLY A 224 -13.65 20.65 18.02
CA GLY A 224 -12.99 21.97 18.04
C GLY A 224 -13.91 23.10 17.54
N LEU A 225 -14.63 22.88 16.45
CA LEU A 225 -15.61 23.85 15.92
C LEU A 225 -16.80 24.01 16.87
N ALA A 226 -17.31 22.93 17.47
CA ALA A 226 -18.40 22.99 18.45
C ALA A 226 -18.02 23.80 19.70
N TRP A 227 -16.77 23.69 20.19
CA TRP A 227 -16.29 24.46 21.34
C TRP A 227 -16.17 25.96 21.03
N VAL A 228 -15.64 26.32 19.85
CA VAL A 228 -15.55 27.72 19.38
C VAL A 228 -16.94 28.33 19.21
N TRP A 229 -17.90 27.57 18.67
CA TRP A 229 -19.28 28.03 18.50
C TRP A 229 -19.97 28.25 19.84
N ARG A 230 -19.80 27.32 20.79
CA ARG A 230 -20.37 27.42 22.15
C ARG A 230 -19.82 28.63 22.91
N ARG A 231 -18.52 28.93 22.76
CA ARG A 231 -17.87 30.10 23.38
C ARG A 231 -18.38 31.43 22.80
N ARG A 232 -18.63 31.48 21.49
CA ARG A 232 -19.23 32.66 20.83
C ARG A 232 -20.67 32.94 21.29
N GLN A 233 -21.46 31.90 21.56
CA GLN A 233 -22.83 32.07 22.06
C GLN A 233 -22.88 32.56 23.51
N LEU A 234 -21.96 32.11 24.36
CA LEU A 234 -21.89 32.58 25.76
C LEU A 234 -21.50 34.06 25.83
N LEU A 235 -20.54 34.51 25.02
CA LEU A 235 -20.11 35.91 24.98
C LEU A 235 -21.20 36.87 24.46
N ARG A 236 -22.07 36.42 23.55
CA ARG A 236 -23.21 37.22 23.08
C ARG A 236 -24.30 37.42 24.14
N ARG A 237 -24.52 36.43 25.01
CA ARG A 237 -25.51 36.52 26.10
C ARG A 237 -25.06 37.49 27.19
N GLU A 238 -23.77 37.56 27.50
CA GLU A 238 -23.26 38.54 28.47
C GLU A 238 -23.27 39.99 27.96
N PHE A 239 -23.16 40.19 26.64
CA PHE A 239 -23.24 41.54 26.05
C PHE A 239 -24.69 42.09 26.08
N CYS A 240 -25.71 41.26 25.84
CA CYS A 240 -27.11 41.68 25.93
C CYS A 240 -27.56 42.00 27.36
N LEU A 241 -27.01 41.33 28.39
CA LEU A 241 -27.39 41.56 29.78
C LEU A 241 -26.79 42.85 30.40
N ARG A 242 -25.84 43.50 29.73
CA ARG A 242 -25.24 44.78 30.19
C ARG A 242 -25.82 46.04 29.55
N VAL A 243 -26.66 45.91 28.51
CA VAL A 243 -27.23 47.05 27.79
C VAL A 243 -28.61 47.46 28.34
N THR A 244 -29.15 46.72 29.30
CA THR A 244 -30.47 46.97 29.92
C THR A 244 -30.43 47.32 31.40
N ARG A 245 -29.33 47.92 31.89
CA ARG A 245 -29.28 48.59 33.20
C ARG A 245 -28.80 50.02 33.08
#